data_AF-A0A2J0KWW3-F1
#
_entry.id   AF-A0A2J0KWW3-F1
#
_cell.length_a   1.000
_cell.length_b   1.000
_cell.length_c   1.000
_cell.angle_alpha   90.00
_cell.angle_beta   90.00
_cell.angle_gamma   90.00
#
_symmetry.space_group_name_H-M   'P 1'
#
loop_
_entity.id
_entity.type
_entity.pdbx_description
1 polymer ?
#
loop_
_entity_poly.entity_id
_entity_poly.type
_entity_poly.pdbx_seq_one_letter_code
_entity_poly.pdbx_strand_id
1 'polypeptide(L)' 'SKKKIGGLRTLQKLPDVLFAVDVQKERTAIKEARKKGIPIVGICDTDGDPSSVDFPIPANDDAPSSLKYILEKIKKALK' A
#
# COMPACT_ATOMS: atom_id res chain seq x y z
N SER A 1 17.19 -8.12 11.20
CA SER A 1 16.80 -6.70 11.26
C SER A 1 16.98 -5.90 9.96
N LYS A 2 17.96 -6.19 9.07
CA LYS A 2 18.17 -5.42 7.82
C LYS A 2 17.07 -5.54 6.74
N LYS A 3 16.33 -6.67 6.65
CA LYS A 3 15.32 -6.90 5.59
C LYS A 3 14.10 -5.97 5.65
N LYS A 4 13.66 -5.55 6.85
CA LYS A 4 12.44 -4.73 7.02
C LYS A 4 12.63 -3.25 6.66
N ILE A 5 13.87 -2.76 6.65
CA ILE A 5 14.21 -1.34 6.43
C ILE A 5 14.93 -1.15 5.09
N GLY A 6 15.17 -2.24 4.34
CA GLY A 6 15.94 -2.20 3.09
C GLY A 6 15.35 -1.24 2.06
N GLY A 7 14.03 -1.29 1.86
CA GLY A 7 13.32 -0.39 0.93
C GLY A 7 13.18 1.05 1.41
N LEU A 8 13.27 1.30 2.73
CA LEU A 8 13.26 2.67 3.27
C LEU A 8 14.62 3.35 3.09
N ARG A 9 15.72 2.60 3.09
CA ARG A 9 17.09 3.13 2.93
C ARG A 9 17.36 3.73 1.55
N THR A 10 16.59 3.31 0.54
CA THR A 10 16.69 3.84 -0.81
C THR A 10 15.86 5.10 -1.03
N LEU A 11 14.99 5.47 -0.08
CA LEU A 11 14.20 6.69 -0.18
C LEU A 11 15.08 7.92 0.14
N GLN A 12 15.38 8.72 -0.87
CA GLN A 12 16.10 10.00 -0.71
C GLN A 12 15.16 11.17 -0.33
N LYS A 13 13.87 11.04 -0.67
CA LYS A 13 12.79 11.97 -0.33
C LYS A 13 11.55 11.17 0.06
N LEU A 14 10.55 11.86 0.64
CA LEU A 14 9.23 11.24 0.86
C LEU A 14 8.65 10.76 -0.48
N PRO A 15 7.93 9.62 -0.49
CA PRO A 15 7.28 9.14 -1.69
C PRO A 15 6.13 10.07 -2.07
N ASP A 16 5.88 10.18 -3.37
CA ASP A 16 4.78 11.00 -3.90
C ASP A 16 3.41 10.32 -3.67
N VAL A 17 3.38 8.97 -3.53
CA VAL A 17 2.19 8.14 -3.24
C VAL A 17 2.61 6.94 -2.39
N LEU A 18 1.77 6.51 -1.45
CA LEU A 18 1.90 5.22 -0.73
C LEU A 18 0.96 4.18 -1.36
N PHE A 19 1.49 3.00 -1.69
CA PHE A 19 0.69 1.83 -2.06
C PHE A 19 0.66 0.82 -0.90
N ALA A 20 -0.51 0.59 -0.30
CA ALA A 20 -0.73 -0.35 0.79
C ALA A 20 -1.41 -1.64 0.28
N VAL A 21 -0.79 -2.80 0.56
CA VAL A 21 -1.28 -4.10 0.08
C VAL A 21 -2.42 -4.69 0.92
N ASP A 22 -2.60 -4.18 2.13
CA ASP A 22 -3.63 -4.60 3.07
C ASP A 22 -3.85 -3.43 4.04
N VAL A 23 -5.01 -2.76 3.92
CA VAL A 23 -5.29 -1.55 4.73
C VAL A 23 -5.47 -1.86 6.21
N GLN A 24 -5.83 -3.09 6.55
CA GLN A 24 -6.09 -3.50 7.91
C GLN A 24 -4.79 -3.80 8.66
N LYS A 25 -3.83 -4.46 8.00
CA LYS A 25 -2.51 -4.78 8.55
C LYS A 25 -1.56 -3.58 8.53
N GLU A 26 -1.67 -2.67 7.56
CA GLU A 26 -0.75 -1.53 7.38
C GLU A 26 -1.21 -0.21 8.03
N ARG A 27 -2.08 -0.27 9.04
CA ARG A 27 -2.67 0.90 9.72
C ARG A 27 -1.65 1.95 10.19
N THR A 28 -0.46 1.52 10.63
CA THR A 28 0.59 2.44 11.09
C THR A 28 1.16 3.25 9.93
N ALA A 29 1.49 2.60 8.81
CA ALA A 29 2.01 3.27 7.61
C ALA A 29 0.97 4.24 7.03
N ILE A 30 -0.30 3.83 7.00
CA ILE A 30 -1.43 4.68 6.56
C ILE A 30 -1.54 5.93 7.43
N LYS A 31 -1.46 5.79 8.76
CA LYS A 31 -1.49 6.93 9.69
C LYS A 31 -0.31 7.87 9.48
N GLU A 32 0.89 7.34 9.26
CA GLU A 32 2.08 8.16 8.99
C GLU A 32 2.00 8.89 7.66
N ALA A 33 1.55 8.22 6.59
CA ALA A 33 1.35 8.81 5.28
C ALA A 33 0.33 9.95 5.33
N ARG A 34 -0.82 9.72 5.99
CA ARG A 34 -1.86 10.74 6.18
C ARG A 34 -1.32 11.97 6.94
N LYS A 35 -0.53 11.77 8.00
CA LYS A 35 0.12 12.88 8.73
C LYS A 35 1.11 13.68 7.86
N LYS A 36 1.74 13.01 6.89
CA LYS A 36 2.70 13.63 5.97
C LYS A 36 2.05 14.17 4.70
N GLY A 37 0.73 14.07 4.56
CA GLY A 37 0.00 14.50 3.36
C GLY A 37 0.30 13.65 2.12
N ILE A 38 0.78 12.42 2.32
CA ILE A 38 1.08 11.49 1.22
C ILE A 38 -0.22 10.77 0.84
N PRO A 39 -0.69 10.88 -0.42
CA PRO A 39 -1.88 10.17 -0.88
C PRO A 39 -1.69 8.66 -0.86
N ILE A 40 -2.76 7.93 -0.55
CA ILE A 40 -2.73 6.50 -0.25
C ILE A 40 -3.63 5.74 -1.22
N VAL A 41 -3.04 4.81 -1.95
CA VAL A 41 -3.75 3.77 -2.71
C VAL A 41 -3.70 2.50 -1.88
N GLY A 42 -4.84 1.87 -1.60
CA GLY A 42 -4.90 0.71 -0.69
C GLY A 42 -5.76 -0.43 -1.23
N ILE A 43 -5.30 -1.67 -1.09
CA ILE A 43 -6.14 -2.85 -1.31
C ILE A 43 -7.04 -3.04 -0.09
N CYS A 44 -8.34 -3.13 -0.32
CA CYS A 44 -9.35 -3.32 0.72
C CYS A 44 -10.09 -4.65 0.49
N ASP A 45 -9.92 -5.59 1.42
CA ASP A 45 -10.81 -6.75 1.56
C ASP A 45 -11.99 -6.39 2.49
N THR A 46 -12.86 -7.36 2.77
CA THR A 46 -14.09 -7.27 3.54
C THR A 46 -13.92 -6.74 4.96
N ASP A 47 -12.74 -6.83 5.55
CA ASP A 47 -12.43 -6.30 6.89
C ASP A 47 -11.74 -4.92 6.87
N GLY A 48 -11.39 -4.43 5.67
CA GLY A 48 -10.74 -3.15 5.46
C GLY A 48 -11.75 -2.01 5.31
N ASP A 49 -11.56 -0.92 6.05
CA ASP A 49 -12.35 0.30 5.89
C ASP A 49 -11.85 1.10 4.67
N PRO A 50 -12.62 1.21 3.56
CA PRO A 50 -12.19 1.90 2.36
C PRO A 50 -12.04 3.42 2.57
N SER A 51 -12.63 4.00 3.62
CA SER A 51 -12.47 5.42 3.95
C SER A 51 -11.10 5.74 4.57
N SER A 52 -10.35 4.72 4.95
CA SER A 52 -9.01 4.87 5.53
C SER A 52 -7.95 5.29 4.50
N VAL A 53 -8.23 5.15 3.20
CA VAL A 53 -7.34 5.47 2.08
C VAL A 53 -8.01 6.40 1.07
N ASP A 54 -7.22 7.05 0.22
CA ASP A 54 -7.74 8.01 -0.79
C ASP A 54 -8.24 7.29 -2.05
N PHE A 55 -7.59 6.18 -2.41
CA PHE A 55 -7.92 5.39 -3.60
C PHE A 55 -8.03 3.90 -3.23
N PRO A 56 -9.21 3.43 -2.77
CA PRO A 56 -9.42 2.02 -2.42
C PRO A 56 -9.51 1.13 -3.67
N ILE A 57 -8.85 -0.02 -3.63
CA ILE A 57 -8.92 -1.10 -4.62
C ILE A 57 -9.61 -2.29 -3.94
N PRO A 58 -10.88 -2.58 -4.25
CA PRO A 58 -11.58 -3.72 -3.68
C PRO A 58 -10.98 -5.03 -4.23
N ALA A 59 -10.35 -5.83 -3.37
CA ALA A 59 -9.83 -7.14 -3.73
C ALA A 59 -9.51 -7.97 -2.49
N ASN A 60 -9.44 -9.29 -2.68
CA ASN A 60 -8.95 -10.22 -1.66
C ASN A 60 -7.44 -10.05 -1.48
N ASP A 61 -7.00 -9.71 -0.27
CA ASP A 61 -5.60 -9.52 0.12
C ASP A 61 -4.98 -10.74 0.82
N ASP A 62 -5.78 -11.71 1.27
CA ASP A 62 -5.33 -12.96 1.87
C ASP A 62 -4.76 -13.96 0.86
N ALA A 63 -5.18 -13.88 -0.41
CA ALA A 63 -4.72 -14.78 -1.47
C ALA A 63 -3.44 -14.29 -2.18
N PRO A 64 -2.30 -15.01 -2.10
CA PRO A 64 -1.06 -14.58 -2.76
C PRO A 64 -1.17 -14.46 -4.29
N SER A 65 -2.03 -15.26 -4.92
CA SER A 65 -2.32 -15.19 -6.36
C SER A 65 -3.02 -13.89 -6.75
N SER A 66 -3.97 -13.43 -5.92
CA SER A 66 -4.68 -12.16 -6.08
C SER A 66 -3.71 -10.98 -5.96
N LEU A 67 -2.94 -10.93 -4.87
CA LEU A 67 -1.92 -9.90 -4.66
C LEU A 67 -0.91 -9.86 -5.81
N LYS A 68 -0.39 -11.02 -6.25
CA LYS A 68 0.54 -11.08 -7.37
C LYS A 68 -0.07 -10.52 -8.65
N TYR A 69 -1.32 -10.87 -8.95
CA TYR A 69 -2.01 -10.36 -10.13
C TYR A 69 -2.13 -8.83 -10.10
N ILE A 70 -2.59 -8.27 -8.98
CA ILE A 70 -2.76 -6.83 -8.79
C ILE A 70 -1.41 -6.10 -8.91
N LEU A 71 -0.38 -6.59 -8.21
CA LEU A 71 0.95 -6.00 -8.25
C LEU A 71 1.56 -6.02 -9.66
N GLU A 72 1.35 -7.08 -10.44
CA GLU A 72 1.81 -7.12 -11.84
C GLU A 72 1.05 -6.13 -12.73
N LYS A 73 -0.25 -5.91 -12.50
CA LYS A 73 -1.02 -4.86 -13.23
C LYS A 73 -0.52 -3.46 -12.89
N ILE A 74 -0.28 -3.18 -11.61
CA ILE A 74 0.26 -1.88 -11.17
C ILE A 74 1.65 -1.66 -11.75
N LYS A 75 2.53 -2.65 -11.66
CA LYS A 75 3.88 -2.59 -12.24
C LYS A 75 3.86 -2.34 -13.74
N LYS A 76 2.88 -2.91 -14.47
CA LYS A 76 2.70 -2.65 -15.90
C LYS A 76 2.23 -1.22 -16.17
N ALA A 77 1.42 -0.63 -15.29
CA ALA A 77 0.92 0.75 -15.43
C ALA A 77 1.95 1.82 -15.04
N LEU A 78 2.91 1.48 -14.17
CA LEU A 78 4.00 2.38 -13.73
C LEU A 78 5.22 2.38 -14.67
N LYS A 79 5.25 1.50 -15.67
CA LYS A 79 6.28 1.46 -16.72
C LYS A 79 5.87 2.31 -17.91
#